data_AF-A0A086LN36-F1
#
_entry.id   AF-A0A086LN36-F1
#
_cell.length_a   1.000
_cell.length_b   1.000
_cell.length_c   1.000
_cell.angle_alpha   90.00
_cell.angle_beta   90.00
_cell.angle_gamma   90.00
#
_symmetry.space_group_name_H-M   'P 1'
#
loop_
_entity.id
_entity.type
_entity.pdbx_description
1 polymer ?
#
loop_
_entity_poly.entity_id
_entity_poly.type
_entity_poly.pdbx_seq_one_letter_code
_entity_poly.pdbx_strand_id
1 'polypeptide(L)'
;MPVRFDGQVAIVTGAGGGLGREYALLLAARGAKVLVNDVGVALSGAASESAKTDQVVADIRARGGEAAADYNSVLDGQKIIDHALSLFGRVDILINNAGVLRDASFMKMTHQDWNLVLDVHVRGAYACTKAAWPVMQKQNYGRIIMTASAAGLYGNFGQANYSTAKSALVGFAKTLAFEGAKKNILVNCIAPLAGTRMTATVLPPDLVEAMKPEFVAPLVAFLCSKDCRDSGQVLEVGAGWVASVRWQRNIGHSFATPLSPDDIAREWRHIRDFSGEVAYPASLQDSMLMVMQQLQQGTKPTDKRAEQRGASDAKEEKKSGASAQEGSAAIGKAEVIFKLMDAYIRNAPDARQKLQEKVDSVFGFNVTDGKTTKSWSINLKKGNAGGGVEDGLHSSPDVLFTMAAENFVSVCLGTLNPQMAFVQGKMKIKGSMQKATKFTPSLFPPIPREVVDMTPDLAVETYLKANNFSSVPARASANEPPKKEEKDAKHGSGKAQVPSPRAKQLKSMTLYEVMKRHLATPEGEKLVKKIKSVYRLNILPRKGADPVKVILDLKNMPPSIREEAEQEHAACDCTITLLDEDFVKLALGKMNPQLAFVQGKIKLKGSMQAALKFTPDIFPKTSRL
;
A
#
# COMPACT_ATOMS: atom_id res chain seq x y z
N MET A 1 5.13 -8.14 24.73
CA MET A 1 5.38 -9.56 25.09
C MET A 1 5.77 -10.33 23.84
N PRO A 2 6.44 -11.50 23.93
CA PRO A 2 6.72 -12.32 22.76
C PRO A 2 5.43 -12.91 22.18
N VAL A 3 5.36 -13.06 20.85
CA VAL A 3 4.24 -13.75 20.17
C VAL A 3 4.21 -15.23 20.60
N ARG A 4 3.01 -15.69 21.00
CA ARG A 4 2.73 -17.03 21.53
C ARG A 4 1.35 -17.52 21.06
N PHE A 5 1.14 -18.83 21.10
CA PHE A 5 -0.08 -19.52 20.68
C PHE A 5 -0.58 -20.53 21.72
N ASP A 6 -0.20 -20.34 22.98
CA ASP A 6 -0.56 -21.23 24.09
C ASP A 6 -2.08 -21.47 24.14
N GLY A 7 -2.48 -22.75 24.11
CA GLY A 7 -3.87 -23.18 24.09
C GLY A 7 -4.61 -23.02 22.76
N GLN A 8 -3.91 -22.70 21.66
CA GLN A 8 -4.48 -22.62 20.32
C GLN A 8 -4.16 -23.87 19.47
N VAL A 9 -5.07 -24.23 18.57
CA VAL A 9 -4.90 -25.34 17.63
C VAL A 9 -4.65 -24.82 16.22
N ALA A 10 -3.57 -25.29 15.60
CA ALA A 10 -3.19 -24.95 14.24
C ALA A 10 -3.23 -26.17 13.32
N ILE A 11 -3.82 -26.00 12.14
CA ILE A 11 -3.79 -26.98 11.05
C ILE A 11 -2.92 -26.40 9.94
N VAL A 12 -1.90 -27.15 9.51
CA VAL A 12 -1.03 -26.77 8.40
C VAL A 12 -1.14 -27.84 7.33
N THR A 13 -1.61 -27.48 6.14
CA THR A 13 -1.75 -28.42 5.02
C THR A 13 -0.48 -28.45 4.16
N GLY A 14 -0.08 -29.63 3.68
CA GLY A 14 1.20 -29.82 2.99
C GLY A 14 2.40 -29.59 3.93
N ALA A 15 2.31 -30.07 5.16
CA ALA A 15 3.26 -29.82 6.24
C ALA A 15 4.41 -30.85 6.33
N GLY A 16 4.46 -31.86 5.46
CA GLY A 16 5.51 -32.88 5.42
C GLY A 16 6.87 -32.37 4.92
N GLY A 17 6.99 -31.09 4.53
CA GLY A 17 8.26 -30.49 4.13
C GLY A 17 8.18 -29.01 3.75
N GLY A 18 9.35 -28.42 3.47
CA GLY A 18 9.47 -27.04 3.01
C GLY A 18 8.79 -26.03 3.94
N LEU A 19 8.07 -25.08 3.35
CA LEU A 19 7.37 -24.01 4.07
C LEU A 19 6.39 -24.55 5.14
N GLY A 20 5.59 -25.56 4.81
CA GLY A 20 4.60 -26.13 5.74
C GLY A 20 5.24 -26.74 6.99
N ARG A 21 6.39 -27.41 6.83
CA ARG A 21 7.17 -27.94 7.97
C ARG A 21 7.64 -26.84 8.91
N GLU A 22 8.21 -25.76 8.37
CA GLU A 22 8.71 -24.66 9.21
C GLU A 22 7.59 -23.87 9.88
N TYR A 23 6.41 -23.76 9.24
CA TYR A 23 5.23 -23.21 9.90
C TYR A 23 4.80 -24.08 11.09
N ALA A 24 4.71 -25.40 10.90
CA ALA A 24 4.33 -26.35 11.95
C ALA A 24 5.33 -26.33 13.13
N LEU A 25 6.63 -26.39 12.85
CA LEU A 25 7.69 -26.33 13.86
C LEU A 25 7.69 -25.02 14.65
N LEU A 26 7.55 -23.87 13.97
CA LEU A 26 7.55 -22.57 14.63
C LEU A 26 6.31 -22.35 15.49
N LEU A 27 5.13 -22.75 15.02
CA LEU A 27 3.89 -22.63 15.80
C LEU A 27 3.93 -23.52 17.04
N ALA A 28 4.39 -24.78 16.91
CA ALA A 28 4.53 -25.70 18.04
C ALA A 28 5.55 -25.21 19.09
N ALA A 29 6.74 -24.75 18.65
CA ALA A 29 7.74 -24.14 19.53
C ALA A 29 7.23 -22.86 20.25
N ARG A 30 6.13 -22.29 19.77
CA ARG A 30 5.47 -21.10 20.33
C ARG A 30 4.15 -21.42 21.06
N GLY A 31 3.88 -22.71 21.34
CA GLY A 31 2.79 -23.16 22.23
C GLY A 31 1.51 -23.64 21.54
N ALA A 32 1.46 -23.68 20.20
CA ALA A 32 0.31 -24.24 19.49
C ALA A 32 0.31 -25.77 19.55
N LYS A 33 -0.89 -26.37 19.59
CA LYS A 33 -1.08 -27.79 19.24
C LYS A 33 -1.25 -27.89 17.73
N VAL A 34 -0.46 -28.73 17.04
CA VAL A 34 -0.39 -28.71 15.57
C VAL A 34 -0.86 -30.01 14.94
N LEU A 35 -1.86 -29.91 14.05
CA LEU A 35 -2.18 -30.99 13.10
C LEU A 35 -1.32 -30.79 11.83
N VAL A 36 -0.41 -31.73 11.61
CA VAL A 36 0.52 -31.78 10.48
C VAL A 36 -0.17 -32.58 9.36
N ASN A 37 -0.88 -31.91 8.46
CA ASN A 37 -1.55 -32.57 7.33
C ASN A 37 -0.59 -32.67 6.13
N ASP A 38 -0.37 -33.89 5.62
CA ASP A 38 0.25 -34.13 4.32
C ASP A 38 -0.12 -35.52 3.77
N VAL A 39 -0.53 -35.58 2.50
CA VAL A 39 -0.86 -36.84 1.80
C VAL A 39 0.39 -37.67 1.41
N GLY A 40 1.60 -37.19 1.69
CA GLY A 40 2.86 -37.91 1.45
C GLY A 40 3.33 -37.90 0.00
N VAL A 41 2.66 -37.19 -0.92
CA VAL A 41 2.92 -37.26 -2.37
C VAL A 41 4.14 -36.46 -2.84
N ALA A 42 4.67 -36.81 -4.01
CA ALA A 42 5.66 -36.02 -4.74
C ALA A 42 5.08 -34.68 -5.23
N LEU A 43 5.93 -33.73 -5.64
CA LEU A 43 5.48 -32.43 -6.18
C LEU A 43 4.59 -32.54 -7.43
N SER A 44 4.69 -33.66 -8.14
CA SER A 44 3.83 -34.03 -9.26
C SER A 44 2.44 -34.53 -8.84
N GLY A 45 2.22 -34.85 -7.55
CA GLY A 45 1.04 -35.54 -7.06
C GLY A 45 1.08 -37.06 -7.18
N ALA A 46 2.22 -37.67 -7.56
CA ALA A 46 2.41 -39.11 -7.51
C ALA A 46 2.66 -39.60 -6.07
N ALA A 47 2.24 -40.82 -5.73
CA ALA A 47 2.44 -41.39 -4.39
C ALA A 47 3.92 -41.37 -3.94
N SER A 48 4.14 -41.13 -2.65
CA SER A 48 5.46 -41.14 -2.00
C SER A 48 5.26 -41.51 -0.51
N GLU A 49 6.35 -41.74 0.21
CA GLU A 49 6.31 -42.30 1.57
C GLU A 49 5.73 -41.34 2.61
N SER A 50 4.80 -41.85 3.43
CA SER A 50 4.16 -41.13 4.55
C SER A 50 5.13 -40.73 5.66
N ALA A 51 6.31 -41.35 5.73
CA ALA A 51 7.32 -41.18 6.77
C ALA A 51 7.73 -39.72 7.05
N LYS A 52 7.55 -38.81 6.08
CA LYS A 52 7.88 -37.38 6.27
C LYS A 52 6.91 -36.66 7.20
N THR A 53 5.63 -37.00 7.16
CA THR A 53 4.61 -36.41 8.04
C THR A 53 4.86 -36.83 9.49
N ASP A 54 5.10 -38.14 9.71
CA ASP A 54 5.48 -38.69 11.01
C ASP A 54 6.79 -38.08 11.53
N GLN A 55 7.81 -37.88 10.68
CA GLN A 55 9.07 -37.24 11.09
C GLN A 55 8.86 -35.80 11.58
N VAL A 56 8.00 -35.00 10.93
CA VAL A 56 7.71 -33.63 11.40
C VAL A 56 6.99 -33.65 12.75
N VAL A 57 6.08 -34.60 12.98
CA VAL A 57 5.43 -34.80 14.28
C VAL A 57 6.42 -35.25 15.35
N ALA A 58 7.35 -36.16 15.02
CA ALA A 58 8.43 -36.59 15.90
C ALA A 58 9.37 -35.44 16.26
N ASP A 59 9.78 -34.62 15.27
CA ASP A 59 10.61 -33.42 15.46
C ASP A 59 9.94 -32.42 16.42
N ILE A 60 8.63 -32.21 16.30
CA ILE A 60 7.85 -31.34 17.19
C ILE A 60 7.82 -31.91 18.62
N ARG A 61 7.51 -33.20 18.78
CA ARG A 61 7.42 -33.86 20.09
C ARG A 61 8.77 -33.91 20.79
N ALA A 62 9.86 -34.18 20.06
CA ALA A 62 11.23 -34.15 20.58
C ALA A 62 11.66 -32.75 21.08
N ARG A 63 11.00 -31.68 20.60
CA ARG A 63 11.19 -30.29 21.06
C ARG A 63 10.19 -29.86 22.14
N GLY A 64 9.41 -30.81 22.70
CA GLY A 64 8.43 -30.56 23.75
C GLY A 64 7.10 -29.94 23.28
N GLY A 65 6.84 -29.93 21.97
CA GLY A 65 5.57 -29.45 21.41
C GLY A 65 4.52 -30.56 21.25
N GLU A 66 3.25 -30.17 21.16
CA GLU A 66 2.14 -31.08 20.88
C GLU A 66 1.81 -31.11 19.39
N ALA A 67 1.88 -32.29 18.76
CA ALA A 67 1.47 -32.48 17.37
C ALA A 67 0.91 -33.88 17.07
N ALA A 68 0.13 -33.97 16.00
CA ALA A 68 -0.38 -35.20 15.40
C ALA A 68 -0.32 -35.12 13.87
N ALA A 69 -0.23 -36.28 13.21
CA ALA A 69 -0.21 -36.38 11.75
C ALA A 69 -1.63 -36.52 11.20
N ASP A 70 -1.86 -35.98 10.01
CA ASP A 70 -3.07 -36.23 9.22
C ASP A 70 -2.70 -36.53 7.76
N TYR A 71 -3.39 -37.53 7.17
CA TYR A 71 -3.10 -38.09 5.85
C TYR A 71 -4.21 -37.83 4.83
N ASN A 72 -5.23 -37.04 5.18
CA ASN A 72 -6.36 -36.78 4.31
C ASN A 72 -5.98 -35.81 3.18
N SER A 73 -6.60 -35.99 2.01
CA SER A 73 -6.50 -35.01 0.93
C SER A 73 -7.13 -33.69 1.37
N VAL A 74 -6.58 -32.56 0.94
CA VAL A 74 -7.19 -31.24 1.15
C VAL A 74 -8.57 -31.11 0.48
N LEU A 75 -8.90 -31.98 -0.48
CA LEU A 75 -10.24 -32.11 -1.04
C LEU A 75 -11.25 -32.66 -0.01
N ASP A 76 -10.80 -33.52 0.90
CA ASP A 76 -11.55 -34.05 2.04
C ASP A 76 -11.48 -33.11 3.26
N GLY A 77 -11.56 -31.79 3.03
CA GLY A 77 -11.32 -30.77 4.07
C GLY A 77 -12.12 -30.98 5.36
N GLN A 78 -13.34 -31.53 5.29
CA GLN A 78 -14.13 -31.89 6.48
C GLN A 78 -13.43 -32.91 7.38
N LYS A 79 -12.82 -33.97 6.82
CA LYS A 79 -12.09 -35.00 7.58
C LYS A 79 -10.89 -34.40 8.34
N ILE A 80 -10.17 -33.47 7.71
CA ILE A 80 -9.03 -32.77 8.32
C ILE A 80 -9.48 -31.95 9.54
N ILE A 81 -10.59 -31.21 9.41
CA ILE A 81 -11.13 -30.41 10.51
C ILE A 81 -11.71 -31.30 11.63
N ASP A 82 -12.45 -32.35 11.28
CA ASP A 82 -13.01 -33.29 12.26
C ASP A 82 -11.91 -34.03 13.04
N HIS A 83 -10.79 -34.35 12.40
CA HIS A 83 -9.62 -34.95 13.06
C HIS A 83 -8.92 -33.98 14.02
N ALA A 84 -8.79 -32.69 13.66
CA ALA A 84 -8.29 -31.68 14.59
C ALA A 84 -9.23 -31.50 15.79
N LEU A 85 -10.54 -31.54 15.57
CA LEU A 85 -11.55 -31.44 16.61
C LEU A 85 -11.55 -32.66 17.54
N SER A 86 -11.40 -33.89 17.02
CA SER A 86 -11.38 -35.09 17.85
C SER A 86 -10.12 -35.20 18.72
N LEU A 87 -8.98 -34.69 18.26
CA LEU A 87 -7.73 -34.67 19.00
C LEU A 87 -7.60 -33.51 20.00
N PHE A 88 -8.05 -32.31 19.60
CA PHE A 88 -7.73 -31.07 20.31
C PHE A 88 -8.95 -30.21 20.70
N GLY A 89 -10.16 -30.59 20.29
CA GLY A 89 -11.43 -29.96 20.69
C GLY A 89 -11.75 -28.59 20.07
N ARG A 90 -10.85 -28.01 19.27
CA ARG A 90 -10.98 -26.66 18.68
C ARG A 90 -10.12 -26.50 17.42
N VAL A 91 -10.36 -25.45 16.65
CA VAL A 91 -9.49 -25.04 15.52
C VAL A 91 -9.38 -23.51 15.51
N ASP A 92 -8.18 -22.96 15.68
CA ASP A 92 -7.93 -21.51 15.74
C ASP A 92 -7.22 -20.96 14.51
N ILE A 93 -6.29 -21.76 13.96
CA ILE A 93 -5.41 -21.38 12.87
C ILE A 93 -5.52 -22.42 11.75
N LEU A 94 -5.73 -21.96 10.51
CA LEU A 94 -5.69 -22.79 9.31
C LEU A 94 -4.73 -22.18 8.28
N ILE A 95 -3.66 -22.89 7.95
CA ILE A 95 -2.69 -22.47 6.93
C ILE A 95 -2.87 -23.36 5.70
N ASN A 96 -3.52 -22.81 4.67
CA ASN A 96 -3.68 -23.45 3.37
C ASN A 96 -2.37 -23.32 2.58
N ASN A 97 -1.49 -24.31 2.73
CA ASN A 97 -0.14 -24.33 2.14
C ASN A 97 0.05 -25.48 1.13
N ALA A 98 -0.76 -26.55 1.18
CA ALA A 98 -0.69 -27.68 0.26
C ALA A 98 -0.65 -27.26 -1.23
N GLY A 99 0.15 -27.97 -2.02
CA GLY A 99 0.42 -27.56 -3.40
C GLY A 99 1.25 -28.52 -4.23
N VAL A 100 1.03 -28.47 -5.54
CA VAL A 100 1.69 -29.29 -6.57
C VAL A 100 2.06 -28.41 -7.77
N LEU A 101 2.98 -28.86 -8.62
CA LEU A 101 3.29 -28.20 -9.89
C LEU A 101 3.01 -29.12 -11.08
N ARG A 102 2.47 -28.52 -12.14
CA ARG A 102 2.28 -29.11 -13.47
C ARG A 102 2.55 -28.06 -14.54
N ASP A 103 3.82 -27.68 -14.62
CA ASP A 103 4.28 -26.60 -15.50
C ASP A 103 4.35 -27.09 -16.95
N ALA A 104 3.69 -26.36 -17.85
CA ALA A 104 3.66 -26.59 -19.28
C ALA A 104 3.37 -25.28 -20.03
N SER A 105 4.00 -25.07 -21.19
CA SER A 105 3.55 -24.03 -22.12
C SER A 105 2.05 -24.23 -22.42
N PHE A 106 1.24 -23.16 -22.46
CA PHE A 106 -0.22 -23.26 -22.51
C PHE A 106 -0.77 -24.27 -23.55
N MET A 107 -0.24 -24.27 -24.77
CA MET A 107 -0.60 -25.23 -25.84
C MET A 107 -0.33 -26.71 -25.54
N LYS A 108 0.56 -27.02 -24.59
CA LYS A 108 0.94 -28.38 -24.18
C LYS A 108 0.32 -28.79 -22.83
N MET A 109 -0.39 -27.87 -22.16
CA MET A 109 -0.97 -28.12 -20.85
C MET A 109 -2.20 -29.01 -21.01
N THR A 110 -2.20 -30.20 -20.40
CA THR A 110 -3.35 -31.09 -20.48
C THR A 110 -4.47 -30.65 -19.54
N HIS A 111 -5.69 -31.12 -19.79
CA HIS A 111 -6.79 -30.92 -18.83
C HIS A 111 -6.49 -31.54 -17.45
N GLN A 112 -5.69 -32.61 -17.39
CA GLN A 112 -5.27 -33.22 -16.13
C GLN A 112 -4.29 -32.31 -15.36
N ASP A 113 -3.32 -31.70 -16.06
CA ASP A 113 -2.39 -30.72 -15.48
C ASP A 113 -3.12 -29.48 -14.94
N TRP A 114 -4.14 -29.02 -15.67
CA TRP A 114 -4.99 -27.91 -15.27
C TRP A 114 -5.85 -28.24 -14.05
N ASN A 115 -6.59 -29.35 -14.11
CA ASN A 115 -7.52 -29.76 -13.05
C ASN A 115 -6.77 -30.09 -11.75
N LEU A 116 -5.70 -30.88 -11.78
CA LEU A 116 -4.94 -31.26 -10.57
C LEU A 116 -4.43 -30.04 -9.79
N VAL A 117 -3.94 -29.02 -10.49
CA VAL A 117 -3.44 -27.79 -9.87
C VAL A 117 -4.59 -26.98 -9.25
N LEU A 118 -5.73 -26.81 -9.94
CA LEU A 118 -6.90 -26.15 -9.36
C LEU A 118 -7.53 -26.94 -8.20
N ASP A 119 -7.53 -28.26 -8.28
CA ASP A 119 -8.08 -29.15 -7.26
C ASP A 119 -7.30 -29.02 -5.96
N VAL A 120 -5.97 -29.20 -5.98
CA VAL A 120 -5.15 -29.11 -4.77
C VAL A 120 -5.13 -27.68 -4.21
N HIS A 121 -4.88 -26.67 -5.05
CA HIS A 121 -4.67 -25.30 -4.56
C HIS A 121 -5.95 -24.53 -4.26
N VAL A 122 -6.97 -24.63 -5.12
CA VAL A 122 -8.19 -23.80 -5.00
C VAL A 122 -9.31 -24.59 -4.34
N ARG A 123 -9.67 -25.77 -4.86
CA ARG A 123 -10.75 -26.58 -4.27
C ARG A 123 -10.36 -27.11 -2.88
N GLY A 124 -9.10 -27.49 -2.68
CA GLY A 124 -8.57 -27.92 -1.38
C GLY A 124 -8.60 -26.82 -0.33
N ALA A 125 -8.09 -25.62 -0.65
CA ALA A 125 -8.16 -24.48 0.25
C ALA A 125 -9.61 -24.07 0.56
N TYR A 126 -10.50 -24.12 -0.45
CA TYR A 126 -11.94 -23.93 -0.25
C TYR A 126 -12.52 -24.97 0.72
N ALA A 127 -12.29 -26.27 0.50
CA ALA A 127 -12.86 -27.34 1.31
C ALA A 127 -12.40 -27.27 2.78
N CYS A 128 -11.09 -27.10 3.01
CA CYS A 128 -10.52 -26.94 4.35
C CYS A 128 -11.09 -25.71 5.07
N THR A 129 -11.12 -24.55 4.39
CA THR A 129 -11.66 -23.32 4.98
C THR A 129 -13.16 -23.38 5.20
N LYS A 130 -13.93 -23.99 4.30
CA LYS A 130 -15.38 -24.17 4.42
C LYS A 130 -15.75 -25.03 5.62
N ALA A 131 -14.99 -26.09 5.90
CA ALA A 131 -15.17 -26.94 7.07
C ALA A 131 -14.76 -26.24 8.37
N ALA A 132 -13.67 -25.46 8.37
CA ALA A 132 -13.21 -24.72 9.55
C ALA A 132 -14.13 -23.54 9.93
N TRP A 133 -14.84 -22.96 8.95
CA TRP A 133 -15.57 -21.71 9.12
C TRP A 133 -16.64 -21.73 10.22
N PRO A 134 -17.53 -22.74 10.34
CA PRO A 134 -18.52 -22.79 11.42
C PRO A 134 -17.88 -22.95 12.81
N VAL A 135 -16.72 -23.60 12.91
CA VAL A 135 -15.96 -23.75 14.16
C VAL A 135 -15.45 -22.38 14.60
N MET A 136 -14.73 -21.68 13.72
CA MET A 136 -14.18 -20.34 13.99
C MET A 136 -15.29 -19.30 14.28
N GLN A 137 -16.44 -19.39 13.59
CA GLN A 137 -17.59 -18.51 13.84
C GLN A 137 -18.22 -18.72 15.22
N LYS A 138 -18.35 -19.98 15.69
CA LYS A 138 -18.84 -20.30 17.05
C LYS A 138 -17.88 -19.79 18.12
N GLN A 139 -16.57 -19.90 17.88
CA GLN A 139 -15.51 -19.43 18.78
C GLN A 139 -15.37 -17.89 18.82
N ASN A 140 -15.90 -17.16 17.83
CA ASN A 140 -15.56 -15.75 17.55
C ASN A 140 -14.03 -15.51 17.50
N TYR A 141 -13.30 -16.49 16.94
CA TYR A 141 -11.87 -16.42 16.69
C TYR A 141 -11.50 -17.33 15.51
N GLY A 142 -10.74 -16.79 14.57
CA GLY A 142 -10.09 -17.56 13.52
C GLY A 142 -8.93 -16.81 12.87
N ARG A 143 -7.93 -17.53 12.39
CA ARG A 143 -6.82 -17.00 11.60
C ARG A 143 -6.55 -17.91 10.41
N ILE A 144 -6.74 -17.41 9.20
CA ILE A 144 -6.60 -18.20 7.97
C ILE A 144 -5.53 -17.58 7.08
N ILE A 145 -4.62 -18.41 6.59
CA ILE A 145 -3.59 -18.02 5.63
C ILE A 145 -3.84 -18.72 4.30
N MET A 146 -3.89 -17.94 3.22
CA MET A 146 -3.92 -18.42 1.84
C MET A 146 -2.54 -18.25 1.20
N THR A 147 -1.98 -19.33 0.65
CA THR A 147 -0.66 -19.28 0.01
C THR A 147 -0.79 -19.04 -1.50
N ALA A 148 -0.69 -17.77 -1.93
CA ALA A 148 -0.52 -17.36 -3.32
C ALA A 148 0.94 -17.61 -3.79
N SER A 149 1.42 -16.84 -4.77
CA SER A 149 2.82 -16.83 -5.24
C SER A 149 3.06 -15.58 -6.10
N ALA A 150 4.32 -15.20 -6.34
CA ALA A 150 4.65 -14.16 -7.30
C ALA A 150 4.12 -14.46 -8.72
N ALA A 151 4.11 -15.73 -9.14
CA ALA A 151 3.48 -16.15 -10.41
C ALA A 151 1.96 -15.89 -10.42
N GLY A 152 1.27 -16.03 -9.28
CA GLY A 152 -0.15 -15.65 -9.14
C GLY A 152 -0.41 -14.14 -9.07
N LEU A 153 0.60 -13.32 -8.77
CA LEU A 153 0.47 -11.85 -8.76
C LEU A 153 0.84 -11.22 -10.10
N TYR A 154 1.83 -11.77 -10.80
CA TYR A 154 2.48 -11.14 -11.96
C TYR A 154 2.45 -11.99 -13.24
N GLY A 155 2.01 -13.25 -13.15
CA GLY A 155 2.15 -14.26 -14.19
C GLY A 155 3.55 -14.87 -14.25
N ASN A 156 3.65 -16.09 -14.78
CA ASN A 156 4.93 -16.70 -15.15
C ASN A 156 4.77 -17.60 -16.40
N PHE A 157 5.81 -17.67 -17.22
CA PHE A 157 5.79 -18.49 -18.44
C PHE A 157 5.68 -19.98 -18.08
N GLY A 158 4.84 -20.72 -18.80
CA GLY A 158 4.61 -22.14 -18.57
C GLY A 158 3.78 -22.49 -17.32
N GLN A 159 3.23 -21.49 -16.61
CA GLN A 159 2.52 -21.69 -15.35
C GLN A 159 1.07 -21.16 -15.41
N ALA A 160 0.34 -21.37 -16.50
CA ALA A 160 -1.01 -20.82 -16.66
C ALA A 160 -1.99 -21.33 -15.57
N ASN A 161 -2.08 -22.65 -15.39
CA ASN A 161 -2.83 -23.30 -14.30
C ASN A 161 -2.42 -22.79 -12.91
N TYR A 162 -1.12 -22.78 -12.60
CA TYR A 162 -0.59 -22.42 -11.28
C TYR A 162 -0.77 -20.93 -10.99
N SER A 163 -0.50 -20.06 -11.96
CA SER A 163 -0.75 -18.61 -11.82
C SER A 163 -2.24 -18.37 -11.55
N THR A 164 -3.15 -18.94 -12.37
CA THR A 164 -4.60 -18.84 -12.15
C THR A 164 -5.02 -19.32 -10.75
N ALA A 165 -4.52 -20.48 -10.30
CA ALA A 165 -4.82 -21.02 -8.98
C ALA A 165 -4.35 -20.07 -7.86
N LYS A 166 -3.15 -19.53 -7.97
CA LYS A 166 -2.56 -18.63 -6.96
C LYS A 166 -3.17 -17.24 -6.99
N SER A 167 -3.62 -16.73 -8.14
CA SER A 167 -4.44 -15.50 -8.23
C SER A 167 -5.81 -15.68 -7.59
N ALA A 168 -6.47 -16.82 -7.80
CA ALA A 168 -7.80 -17.11 -7.25
C ALA A 168 -7.81 -17.05 -5.71
N LEU A 169 -6.74 -17.53 -5.07
CA LEU A 169 -6.56 -17.46 -3.62
C LEU A 169 -6.49 -16.04 -3.06
N VAL A 170 -6.01 -15.06 -3.84
CA VAL A 170 -6.02 -13.64 -3.45
C VAL A 170 -7.45 -13.09 -3.40
N GLY A 171 -8.26 -13.41 -4.42
CA GLY A 171 -9.67 -13.03 -4.46
C GLY A 171 -10.47 -13.69 -3.33
N PHE A 172 -10.25 -14.99 -3.12
CA PHE A 172 -10.90 -15.77 -2.05
C PHE A 172 -10.56 -15.21 -0.65
N ALA A 173 -9.28 -14.91 -0.38
CA ALA A 173 -8.86 -14.29 0.87
C ALA A 173 -9.53 -12.93 1.11
N LYS A 174 -9.61 -12.08 0.08
CA LYS A 174 -10.22 -10.74 0.20
C LYS A 174 -11.72 -10.80 0.50
N THR A 175 -12.46 -11.71 -0.12
CA THR A 175 -13.89 -11.90 0.19
C THR A 175 -14.09 -12.39 1.63
N LEU A 176 -13.39 -13.44 2.03
CA LEU A 176 -13.51 -13.99 3.39
C LEU A 176 -13.04 -13.01 4.48
N ALA A 177 -12.11 -12.09 4.18
CA ALA A 177 -11.71 -11.03 5.10
C ALA A 177 -12.88 -10.11 5.49
N PHE A 178 -13.81 -9.83 4.56
CA PHE A 178 -15.04 -9.06 4.86
C PHE A 178 -16.06 -9.91 5.63
N GLU A 179 -16.30 -11.16 5.22
CA GLU A 179 -17.26 -12.05 5.87
C GLU A 179 -16.86 -12.43 7.31
N GLY A 180 -15.56 -12.59 7.55
CA GLY A 180 -14.99 -12.98 8.84
C GLY A 180 -14.89 -11.84 9.87
N ALA A 181 -14.93 -10.58 9.43
CA ALA A 181 -14.62 -9.41 10.25
C ALA A 181 -15.46 -9.31 11.54
N LYS A 182 -16.78 -9.52 11.44
CA LYS A 182 -17.72 -9.48 12.60
C LYS A 182 -17.52 -10.64 13.59
N LYS A 183 -16.72 -11.63 13.24
CA LYS A 183 -16.45 -12.84 14.03
C LYS A 183 -14.99 -12.99 14.43
N ASN A 184 -14.16 -11.93 14.25
CA ASN A 184 -12.72 -11.97 14.53
C ASN A 184 -12.03 -13.17 13.83
N ILE A 185 -12.50 -13.47 12.61
CA ILE A 185 -11.86 -14.38 11.68
C ILE A 185 -11.08 -13.50 10.70
N LEU A 186 -9.75 -13.50 10.84
CA LEU A 186 -8.87 -12.72 9.96
C LEU A 186 -8.31 -13.64 8.88
N VAL A 187 -8.34 -13.18 7.63
CA VAL A 187 -7.93 -13.97 6.46
C VAL A 187 -6.92 -13.17 5.67
N ASN A 188 -5.68 -13.65 5.61
CA ASN A 188 -4.59 -12.96 4.90
C ASN A 188 -3.97 -13.88 3.85
N CYS A 189 -3.32 -13.28 2.85
CA CYS A 189 -2.67 -13.98 1.77
C CYS A 189 -1.17 -13.69 1.75
N ILE A 190 -0.35 -14.73 1.58
CA ILE A 190 1.10 -14.59 1.38
C ILE A 190 1.50 -15.04 -0.03
N ALA A 191 2.50 -14.41 -0.60
CA ALA A 191 3.19 -14.80 -1.82
C ALA A 191 4.66 -15.10 -1.48
N PRO A 192 4.96 -16.33 -1.02
CA PRO A 192 6.29 -16.66 -0.51
C PRO A 192 7.31 -16.87 -1.63
N LEU A 193 8.55 -16.47 -1.34
CA LEU A 193 9.74 -16.59 -2.15
C LEU A 193 10.78 -17.37 -1.33
N ALA A 194 10.79 -18.70 -1.47
CA ALA A 194 11.66 -19.58 -0.70
C ALA A 194 12.31 -20.68 -1.54
N GLY A 195 13.56 -21.01 -1.20
CA GLY A 195 14.29 -22.18 -1.64
C GLY A 195 13.65 -23.45 -1.07
N THR A 196 13.06 -24.24 -1.95
CA THR A 196 12.38 -25.50 -1.63
C THR A 196 12.62 -26.49 -2.76
N ARG A 197 12.24 -27.76 -2.60
CA ARG A 197 12.20 -28.72 -3.71
C ARG A 197 11.42 -28.20 -4.93
N MET A 198 10.45 -27.29 -4.72
CA MET A 198 9.62 -26.70 -5.78
C MET A 198 10.37 -25.63 -6.59
N THR A 199 11.26 -24.85 -5.97
CA THR A 199 11.99 -23.75 -6.62
C THR A 199 13.41 -24.12 -7.05
N ALA A 200 13.97 -25.21 -6.53
CA ALA A 200 15.26 -25.77 -6.93
C ALA A 200 15.31 -26.26 -8.39
N THR A 201 14.18 -26.34 -9.09
CA THR A 201 14.10 -26.61 -10.54
C THR A 201 14.42 -25.39 -11.40
N VAL A 202 14.37 -24.17 -10.82
CA VAL A 202 14.51 -22.89 -11.54
C VAL A 202 15.51 -21.93 -10.91
N LEU A 203 15.90 -22.14 -9.65
CA LEU A 203 16.89 -21.34 -8.93
C LEU A 203 18.26 -22.05 -8.85
N PRO A 204 19.37 -21.31 -9.02
CA PRO A 204 20.72 -21.76 -8.65
C PRO A 204 20.80 -22.27 -7.20
N PRO A 205 21.63 -23.30 -6.89
CA PRO A 205 21.69 -23.92 -5.56
C PRO A 205 22.03 -22.95 -4.42
N ASP A 206 22.89 -21.97 -4.67
CA ASP A 206 23.28 -20.91 -3.73
C ASP A 206 22.09 -19.99 -3.37
N LEU A 207 21.22 -19.69 -4.34
CA LEU A 207 19.98 -18.95 -4.09
C LEU A 207 18.92 -19.81 -3.39
N VAL A 208 18.85 -21.12 -3.68
CA VAL A 208 18.00 -22.06 -2.92
C VAL A 208 18.44 -22.09 -1.45
N GLU A 209 19.75 -22.16 -1.18
CA GLU A 209 20.27 -22.15 0.20
C GLU A 209 20.07 -20.79 0.89
N ALA A 210 20.22 -19.67 0.18
CA ALA A 210 20.01 -18.34 0.75
C ALA A 210 18.53 -18.03 1.08
N MET A 211 17.58 -18.58 0.33
CA MET A 211 16.15 -18.27 0.46
C MET A 211 15.41 -19.21 1.43
N LYS A 212 15.97 -19.45 2.62
CA LYS A 212 15.48 -20.48 3.57
C LYS A 212 13.99 -20.31 3.95
N PRO A 213 13.16 -21.37 3.94
CA PRO A 213 11.75 -21.35 4.38
C PRO A 213 11.52 -20.75 5.78
N GLU A 214 12.51 -20.89 6.66
CA GLU A 214 12.60 -20.32 8.00
C GLU A 214 12.50 -18.79 8.01
N PHE A 215 12.80 -18.10 6.91
CA PHE A 215 12.62 -16.66 6.76
C PHE A 215 11.19 -16.24 6.39
N VAL A 216 10.32 -17.19 6.04
CA VAL A 216 8.89 -16.95 5.77
C VAL A 216 8.03 -17.23 7.00
N ALA A 217 8.36 -18.28 7.75
CA ALA A 217 7.58 -18.74 8.90
C ALA A 217 7.27 -17.64 9.96
N PRO A 218 8.17 -16.70 10.32
CA PRO A 218 7.87 -15.63 11.28
C PRO A 218 6.73 -14.72 10.87
N LEU A 219 6.59 -14.39 9.58
CA LEU A 219 5.46 -13.59 9.08
C LEU A 219 4.14 -14.36 9.22
N VAL A 220 4.14 -15.62 8.81
CA VAL A 220 2.95 -16.49 8.91
C VAL A 220 2.51 -16.64 10.36
N ALA A 221 3.44 -16.91 11.28
CA ALA A 221 3.17 -16.94 12.71
C ALA A 221 2.59 -15.61 13.22
N PHE A 222 3.17 -14.46 12.86
CA PHE A 222 2.63 -13.16 13.25
C PHE A 222 1.20 -12.94 12.75
N LEU A 223 0.91 -13.21 11.47
CA LEU A 223 -0.44 -13.10 10.91
C LEU A 223 -1.44 -14.06 11.57
N CYS A 224 -0.99 -15.21 12.06
CA CYS A 224 -1.78 -16.18 12.82
C CYS A 224 -1.94 -15.84 14.31
N SER A 225 -1.35 -14.75 14.81
CA SER A 225 -1.34 -14.41 16.24
C SER A 225 -2.60 -13.69 16.72
N LYS A 226 -2.74 -13.64 18.06
CA LYS A 226 -3.68 -12.76 18.77
C LYS A 226 -3.26 -11.28 18.73
N ASP A 227 -2.05 -10.95 18.27
CA ASP A 227 -1.56 -9.57 18.17
C ASP A 227 -1.90 -8.95 16.82
N CYS A 228 -1.91 -9.76 15.75
CA CYS A 228 -2.36 -9.30 14.43
C CYS A 228 -3.83 -8.86 14.45
N ARG A 229 -4.08 -7.68 13.87
CA ARG A 229 -5.41 -7.07 13.65
C ARG A 229 -5.78 -6.99 12.17
N ASP A 230 -4.82 -7.19 11.27
CA ASP A 230 -4.97 -7.09 9.83
C ASP A 230 -5.71 -8.28 9.21
N SER A 231 -6.51 -7.98 8.18
CA SER A 231 -7.25 -8.96 7.36
C SER A 231 -7.32 -8.44 5.93
N GLY A 232 -7.39 -9.34 4.93
CA GLY A 232 -7.45 -9.01 3.51
C GLY A 232 -6.13 -8.55 2.89
N GLN A 233 -5.02 -8.64 3.64
CA GLN A 233 -3.67 -8.29 3.17
C GLN A 233 -3.16 -9.31 2.14
N VAL A 234 -2.30 -8.83 1.25
CA VAL A 234 -1.51 -9.64 0.32
C VAL A 234 -0.05 -9.28 0.55
N LEU A 235 0.77 -10.23 0.97
CA LEU A 235 2.13 -9.97 1.45
C LEU A 235 3.15 -10.82 0.70
N GLU A 236 4.11 -10.19 0.01
CA GLU A 236 5.30 -10.89 -0.48
C GLU A 236 6.32 -11.05 0.65
N VAL A 237 7.03 -12.18 0.67
CA VAL A 237 7.97 -12.52 1.74
C VAL A 237 9.04 -13.50 1.27
N GLY A 238 10.30 -13.22 1.60
CA GLY A 238 11.43 -14.11 1.33
C GLY A 238 12.77 -13.49 1.75
N ALA A 239 13.75 -14.33 2.11
CA ALA A 239 15.12 -13.89 2.48
C ALA A 239 15.19 -12.75 3.52
N GLY A 240 14.23 -12.69 4.45
CA GLY A 240 14.15 -11.65 5.49
C GLY A 240 13.47 -10.33 5.06
N TRP A 241 13.06 -10.22 3.79
CA TRP A 241 12.25 -9.11 3.28
C TRP A 241 10.75 -9.45 3.31
N VAL A 242 9.92 -8.44 3.60
CA VAL A 242 8.44 -8.50 3.58
C VAL A 242 7.91 -7.20 2.98
N ALA A 243 6.89 -7.28 2.12
CA ALA A 243 6.16 -6.11 1.62
C ALA A 243 4.66 -6.40 1.42
N SER A 244 3.83 -5.36 1.58
CA SER A 244 2.39 -5.42 1.26
C SER A 244 2.12 -5.01 -0.19
N VAL A 245 1.29 -5.80 -0.86
CA VAL A 245 0.86 -5.61 -2.25
C VAL A 245 -0.60 -5.15 -2.26
N ARG A 246 -0.87 -4.05 -2.98
CA ARG A 246 -2.22 -3.49 -3.14
C ARG A 246 -2.47 -3.02 -4.56
N TRP A 247 -3.74 -2.91 -4.93
CA TRP A 247 -4.14 -2.34 -6.22
C TRP A 247 -3.94 -0.83 -6.25
N GLN A 248 -3.51 -0.35 -7.41
CA GLN A 248 -3.48 1.06 -7.78
C GLN A 248 -4.34 1.22 -9.04
N ARG A 249 -5.14 2.28 -9.09
CA ARG A 249 -5.96 2.66 -10.26
C ARG A 249 -5.72 4.13 -10.52
N ASN A 250 -5.52 4.55 -11.77
CA ASN A 250 -5.53 5.97 -12.09
C ASN A 250 -6.96 6.54 -11.99
N ILE A 251 -7.13 7.86 -12.15
CA ILE A 251 -8.47 8.47 -12.18
C ILE A 251 -9.31 8.09 -13.41
N GLY A 252 -8.67 7.58 -14.48
CA GLY A 252 -9.32 7.25 -15.75
C GLY A 252 -9.63 8.49 -16.61
N HIS A 253 -10.58 8.35 -17.53
CA HIS A 253 -11.08 9.43 -18.38
C HIS A 253 -12.62 9.39 -18.44
N SER A 254 -13.26 10.56 -18.36
CA SER A 254 -14.71 10.74 -18.36
C SER A 254 -15.22 11.06 -19.76
N PHE A 255 -15.97 10.14 -20.38
CA PHE A 255 -16.51 10.30 -21.73
C PHE A 255 -17.95 10.82 -21.75
N ALA A 256 -18.31 11.54 -22.81
CA ALA A 256 -19.71 11.71 -23.19
C ALA A 256 -20.32 10.37 -23.62
N THR A 257 -21.64 10.25 -23.56
CA THR A 257 -22.39 9.04 -23.98
C THR A 257 -23.45 9.40 -25.01
N PRO A 258 -23.68 8.57 -26.06
CA PRO A 258 -23.06 7.28 -26.34
C PRO A 258 -21.56 7.39 -26.68
N LEU A 259 -20.85 6.27 -26.52
CA LEU A 259 -19.40 6.18 -26.60
C LEU A 259 -18.99 5.20 -27.71
N SER A 260 -18.06 5.58 -28.57
CA SER A 260 -17.51 4.75 -29.64
C SER A 260 -16.11 4.18 -29.31
N PRO A 261 -15.66 3.12 -30.02
CA PRO A 261 -14.28 2.65 -29.93
C PRO A 261 -13.24 3.71 -30.31
N ASP A 262 -13.57 4.61 -31.24
CA ASP A 262 -12.65 5.66 -31.69
C ASP A 262 -12.42 6.73 -30.61
N ASP A 263 -13.42 7.03 -29.80
CA ASP A 263 -13.28 7.92 -28.64
C ASP A 263 -12.29 7.33 -27.62
N ILE A 264 -12.42 6.03 -27.33
CA ILE A 264 -11.50 5.29 -26.46
C ILE A 264 -10.09 5.27 -27.05
N ALA A 265 -9.95 5.08 -28.36
CA ALA A 265 -8.65 5.05 -29.03
C ALA A 265 -7.92 6.41 -28.95
N ARG A 266 -8.63 7.53 -29.11
CA ARG A 266 -8.07 8.89 -28.96
C ARG A 266 -7.55 9.13 -27.55
N GLU A 267 -8.31 8.71 -26.53
CA GLU A 267 -8.00 8.95 -25.12
C GLU A 267 -7.21 7.83 -24.43
N TRP A 268 -6.80 6.78 -25.17
CA TRP A 268 -6.15 5.59 -24.62
C TRP A 268 -4.88 5.88 -23.81
N ARG A 269 -4.16 6.95 -24.17
CA ARG A 269 -2.99 7.42 -23.42
C ARG A 269 -3.38 7.94 -22.04
N HIS A 270 -4.43 8.75 -21.93
CA HIS A 270 -4.94 9.25 -20.65
C HIS A 270 -5.57 8.12 -19.81
N ILE A 271 -6.33 7.21 -20.43
CA ILE A 271 -6.90 6.01 -19.77
C ILE A 271 -5.81 5.16 -19.11
N ARG A 272 -4.59 5.14 -19.65
CA ARG A 272 -3.47 4.32 -19.15
C ARG A 272 -2.39 5.09 -18.40
N ASP A 273 -2.53 6.39 -18.20
CA ASP A 273 -1.53 7.19 -17.50
C ASP A 273 -1.63 7.00 -15.98
N PHE A 274 -0.53 6.64 -15.34
CA PHE A 274 -0.37 6.53 -13.88
C PHE A 274 0.59 7.59 -13.30
N SER A 275 1.06 8.54 -14.13
CA SER A 275 1.94 9.63 -13.69
C SER A 275 1.19 10.81 -13.05
N GLY A 276 -0.11 10.94 -13.35
CA GLY A 276 -1.03 11.87 -12.72
C GLY A 276 -1.63 11.38 -11.39
N GLU A 277 -2.86 11.79 -11.10
CA GLU A 277 -3.56 11.39 -9.87
C GLU A 277 -3.98 9.91 -9.89
N VAL A 278 -3.84 9.25 -8.74
CA VAL A 278 -4.05 7.81 -8.57
C VAL A 278 -4.81 7.51 -7.27
N ALA A 279 -5.67 6.50 -7.34
CA ALA A 279 -6.44 5.95 -6.24
C ALA A 279 -5.95 4.54 -5.86
N TYR A 280 -6.26 4.13 -4.63
CA TYR A 280 -5.94 2.81 -4.09
C TYR A 280 -7.24 2.12 -3.66
N PRO A 281 -8.06 1.62 -4.61
CA PRO A 281 -9.36 1.02 -4.29
C PRO A 281 -9.19 -0.22 -3.41
N ALA A 282 -9.91 -0.27 -2.30
CA ALA A 282 -9.84 -1.35 -1.31
C ALA A 282 -11.12 -2.21 -1.28
N SER A 283 -12.21 -1.69 -1.83
CA SER A 283 -13.55 -2.29 -1.83
C SER A 283 -14.23 -2.21 -3.20
N LEU A 284 -15.29 -2.99 -3.41
CA LEU A 284 -16.13 -2.88 -4.60
C LEU A 284 -16.81 -1.51 -4.69
N GLN A 285 -17.13 -0.92 -3.54
CA GLN A 285 -17.78 0.39 -3.40
C GLN A 285 -16.88 1.53 -3.92
N ASP A 286 -15.57 1.47 -3.67
CA ASP A 286 -14.59 2.42 -4.25
C ASP A 286 -14.52 2.36 -5.78
N SER A 287 -14.90 1.20 -6.35
CA SER A 287 -15.02 1.05 -7.79
C SER A 287 -16.30 1.70 -8.32
N MET A 288 -17.45 1.39 -7.70
CA MET A 288 -18.76 1.92 -8.10
C MET A 288 -18.84 3.45 -8.01
N LEU A 289 -18.16 4.07 -7.04
CA LEU A 289 -18.21 5.53 -6.83
C LEU A 289 -17.85 6.33 -8.09
N MET A 290 -16.84 5.90 -8.86
CA MET A 290 -16.45 6.58 -10.11
C MET A 290 -17.55 6.50 -11.17
N VAL A 291 -18.23 5.34 -11.28
CA VAL A 291 -19.33 5.14 -12.23
C VAL A 291 -20.54 6.01 -11.84
N MET A 292 -20.86 6.09 -10.53
CA MET A 292 -21.93 6.95 -10.02
C MET A 292 -21.64 8.44 -10.25
N GLN A 293 -20.39 8.87 -10.07
CA GLN A 293 -19.96 10.23 -10.38
C GLN A 293 -20.10 10.54 -11.88
N GLN A 294 -19.74 9.59 -12.77
CA GLN A 294 -19.92 9.77 -14.21
C GLN A 294 -21.38 9.94 -14.60
N LEU A 295 -22.28 9.12 -14.05
CA LEU A 295 -23.72 9.23 -14.29
C LEU A 295 -24.27 10.59 -13.85
N GLN A 296 -23.88 11.08 -12.66
CA GLN A 296 -24.29 12.40 -12.17
C GLN A 296 -23.78 13.57 -13.04
N GLN A 297 -22.59 13.44 -13.61
CA GLN A 297 -22.02 14.44 -14.52
C GLN A 297 -22.69 14.42 -15.90
N GLY A 298 -23.07 13.24 -16.39
CA GLY A 298 -23.83 13.08 -17.64
C GLY A 298 -25.27 13.61 -17.57
N THR A 299 -25.88 13.69 -16.38
CA THR A 299 -27.27 14.16 -16.19
C THR A 299 -27.46 15.67 -16.12
N LYS A 300 -26.59 16.50 -16.74
CA LYS A 300 -26.91 17.93 -16.95
C LYS A 300 -27.80 18.08 -18.18
N PRO A 301 -29.09 18.48 -18.04
CA PRO A 301 -29.95 18.64 -19.20
C PRO A 301 -29.54 19.89 -19.98
N THR A 302 -29.11 19.72 -21.23
CA THR A 302 -29.10 20.79 -22.21
C THR A 302 -30.50 20.95 -22.79
N ASP A 303 -31.46 21.37 -21.96
CA ASP A 303 -32.64 22.06 -22.50
C ASP A 303 -33.30 22.99 -21.49
N LYS A 304 -33.53 24.24 -21.92
CA LYS A 304 -34.28 25.25 -21.15
C LYS A 304 -35.74 25.26 -21.62
N ARG A 305 -36.53 24.23 -21.27
CA ARG A 305 -38.03 24.28 -21.30
C ARG A 305 -38.67 23.00 -20.76
N ALA A 306 -39.18 23.09 -19.52
CA ALA A 306 -40.23 22.28 -18.86
C ALA A 306 -40.11 22.57 -17.35
N GLU A 307 -40.79 23.59 -16.84
CA GLU A 307 -42.02 23.42 -16.05
C GLU A 307 -41.81 22.53 -14.82
N GLN A 308 -41.66 23.07 -13.60
CA GLN A 308 -42.79 23.55 -12.79
C GLN A 308 -44.06 22.68 -12.93
N ARG A 309 -44.05 21.49 -12.32
CA ARG A 309 -45.24 20.77 -11.82
C ARG A 309 -44.83 19.68 -10.83
N GLY A 310 -45.64 19.45 -9.79
CA GLY A 310 -45.58 18.24 -8.96
C GLY A 310 -44.64 18.28 -7.75
N ALA A 311 -44.98 19.06 -6.73
CA ALA A 311 -44.52 18.81 -5.36
C ALA A 311 -45.64 18.09 -4.58
N SER A 312 -45.53 16.76 -4.42
CA SER A 312 -46.30 15.98 -3.44
C SER A 312 -45.72 14.58 -3.25
N ASP A 313 -45.80 14.09 -2.01
CA ASP A 313 -45.71 12.68 -1.58
C ASP A 313 -44.42 11.87 -1.82
N ALA A 314 -43.52 11.97 -0.85
CA ALA A 314 -42.71 10.83 -0.39
C ALA A 314 -42.85 10.71 1.14
N LYS A 315 -43.55 9.66 1.60
CA LYS A 315 -43.81 9.41 3.03
C LYS A 315 -42.55 9.06 3.81
N GLU A 316 -42.45 9.53 5.06
CA GLU A 316 -41.44 9.05 6.00
C GLU A 316 -41.72 7.60 6.42
N GLU A 317 -40.83 6.67 6.13
CA GLU A 317 -40.77 5.39 6.85
C GLU A 317 -39.87 5.52 8.09
N LYS A 318 -40.50 5.59 9.28
CA LYS A 318 -39.80 5.38 10.55
C LYS A 318 -39.45 3.90 10.70
N LYS A 319 -38.16 3.58 10.81
CA LYS A 319 -37.68 2.35 11.48
C LYS A 319 -36.93 2.71 12.76
N SER A 320 -37.67 2.67 13.86
CA SER A 320 -37.14 2.73 15.23
C SER A 320 -36.51 1.39 15.63
N GLY A 321 -35.30 1.41 16.20
CA GLY A 321 -34.65 0.16 16.63
C GLY A 321 -33.18 0.27 17.05
N ALA A 322 -32.75 1.39 17.63
CA ALA A 322 -31.45 1.53 18.29
C ALA A 322 -31.67 2.00 19.74
N SER A 323 -30.85 1.52 20.68
CA SER A 323 -31.11 1.70 22.10
C SER A 323 -30.86 3.15 22.55
N ALA A 324 -31.63 3.62 23.54
CA ALA A 324 -31.55 5.00 24.01
C ALA A 324 -30.22 5.36 24.71
N GLN A 325 -29.34 4.39 24.99
CA GLN A 325 -28.02 4.60 25.57
C GLN A 325 -26.91 4.83 24.52
N GLU A 326 -27.01 4.22 23.32
CA GLU A 326 -25.96 4.32 22.29
C GLU A 326 -25.88 5.71 21.65
N GLY A 327 -27.02 6.38 21.45
CA GLY A 327 -27.07 7.71 20.82
C GLY A 327 -26.35 8.81 21.61
N SER A 328 -26.54 8.84 22.93
CA SER A 328 -25.88 9.81 23.83
C SER A 328 -24.36 9.65 23.82
N ALA A 329 -23.86 8.39 23.85
CA ALA A 329 -22.44 8.09 23.76
C ALA A 329 -21.83 8.56 22.42
N ALA A 330 -22.56 8.44 21.31
CA ALA A 330 -22.07 8.86 20.00
C ALA A 330 -21.89 10.39 19.88
N ILE A 331 -22.70 11.21 20.56
CA ILE A 331 -22.48 12.67 20.62
C ILE A 331 -21.23 13.01 21.43
N GLY A 332 -20.97 12.31 22.54
CA GLY A 332 -19.71 12.46 23.29
C GLY A 332 -18.48 12.18 22.44
N LYS A 333 -18.52 11.11 21.63
CA LYS A 333 -17.46 10.77 20.66
C LYS A 333 -17.28 11.84 19.57
N ALA A 334 -18.37 12.44 19.09
CA ALA A 334 -18.29 13.55 18.15
C ALA A 334 -17.63 14.80 18.77
N GLU A 335 -17.95 15.12 20.03
CA GLU A 335 -17.34 16.23 20.77
C GLU A 335 -15.83 16.03 20.98
N VAL A 336 -15.39 14.81 21.32
CA VAL A 336 -13.95 14.46 21.38
C VAL A 336 -13.28 14.76 20.04
N ILE A 337 -13.86 14.29 18.93
CA ILE A 337 -13.31 14.51 17.57
C ILE A 337 -13.20 16.01 17.23
N PHE A 338 -14.20 16.82 17.55
CA PHE A 338 -14.13 18.27 17.34
C PHE A 338 -13.03 18.93 18.19
N LYS A 339 -12.83 18.50 19.44
CA LYS A 339 -11.72 18.96 20.29
C LYS A 339 -10.34 18.54 19.75
N LEU A 340 -10.21 17.35 19.15
CA LEU A 340 -8.97 16.94 18.45
C LEU A 340 -8.68 17.83 17.22
N MET A 341 -9.71 18.13 16.42
CA MET A 341 -9.59 19.03 15.27
C MET A 341 -9.18 20.44 15.72
N ASP A 342 -9.80 20.98 16.76
CA ASP A 342 -9.44 22.29 17.32
C ASP A 342 -8.00 22.33 17.82
N ALA A 343 -7.61 21.35 18.63
CA ALA A 343 -6.25 21.21 19.15
C ALA A 343 -5.22 21.14 18.03
N TYR A 344 -5.50 20.41 16.93
CA TYR A 344 -4.60 20.37 15.77
C TYR A 344 -4.48 21.74 15.08
N ILE A 345 -5.61 22.41 14.82
CA ILE A 345 -5.61 23.72 14.13
C ILE A 345 -4.89 24.77 14.98
N ARG A 346 -5.08 24.78 16.30
CA ARG A 346 -4.47 25.79 17.20
C ARG A 346 -2.98 25.55 17.47
N ASN A 347 -2.54 24.30 17.60
CA ASN A 347 -1.16 23.97 18.00
C ASN A 347 -0.19 23.72 16.82
N ALA A 348 -0.68 23.72 15.58
CA ALA A 348 0.16 23.51 14.39
C ALA A 348 0.00 24.66 13.37
N PRO A 349 0.62 25.85 13.59
CA PRO A 349 0.40 27.03 12.75
C PRO A 349 0.75 26.83 11.27
N ASP A 350 1.85 26.14 10.96
CA ASP A 350 2.26 25.81 9.59
C ASP A 350 1.29 24.84 8.89
N ALA A 351 0.72 23.91 9.65
CA ALA A 351 -0.27 22.97 9.14
C ALA A 351 -1.61 23.66 8.91
N ARG A 352 -2.04 24.52 9.84
CA ARG A 352 -3.21 25.40 9.70
C ARG A 352 -3.11 26.27 8.46
N GLN A 353 -1.96 26.90 8.19
CA GLN A 353 -1.79 27.71 6.97
C GLN A 353 -2.00 26.85 5.71
N LYS A 354 -1.35 25.69 5.61
CA LYS A 354 -1.51 24.76 4.47
C LYS A 354 -2.95 24.25 4.32
N LEU A 355 -3.65 24.02 5.44
CA LEU A 355 -5.08 23.68 5.43
C LEU A 355 -5.94 24.82 4.90
N GLN A 356 -5.72 26.06 5.37
CA GLN A 356 -6.45 27.24 4.91
C GLN A 356 -6.20 27.53 3.42
N GLU A 357 -4.97 27.37 2.94
CA GLU A 357 -4.61 27.50 1.53
C GLU A 357 -5.36 26.50 0.62
N LYS A 358 -5.47 25.24 1.07
CA LYS A 358 -6.15 24.15 0.36
C LYS A 358 -7.68 24.22 0.43
N VAL A 359 -8.22 24.53 1.62
CA VAL A 359 -9.66 24.48 1.92
C VAL A 359 -10.36 25.79 1.55
N ASP A 360 -9.93 26.90 2.15
CA ASP A 360 -10.50 28.25 1.96
C ASP A 360 -12.03 28.29 2.10
N SER A 361 -12.55 27.78 3.22
CA SER A 361 -13.99 27.59 3.47
C SER A 361 -14.33 27.55 4.97
N VAL A 362 -15.57 27.90 5.30
CA VAL A 362 -16.18 27.68 6.63
C VAL A 362 -17.15 26.50 6.56
N PHE A 363 -16.92 25.48 7.38
CA PHE A 363 -17.79 24.30 7.49
C PHE A 363 -18.62 24.35 8.76
N GLY A 364 -19.94 24.26 8.64
CA GLY A 364 -20.87 24.04 9.76
C GLY A 364 -21.31 22.59 9.85
N PHE A 365 -21.55 22.10 11.06
CA PHE A 365 -21.98 20.74 11.35
C PHE A 365 -23.16 20.76 12.31
N ASN A 366 -24.23 20.02 11.99
CA ASN A 366 -25.34 19.71 12.87
C ASN A 366 -25.34 18.19 13.08
N VAL A 367 -24.98 17.75 14.28
CA VAL A 367 -24.83 16.33 14.62
C VAL A 367 -25.88 15.95 15.64
N THR A 368 -26.63 14.88 15.37
CA THR A 368 -27.78 14.46 16.19
C THR A 368 -27.74 12.98 16.58
N ASP A 369 -28.35 12.64 17.71
CA ASP A 369 -28.67 11.27 18.14
C ASP A 369 -30.17 10.93 17.97
N GLY A 370 -30.93 11.80 17.29
CA GLY A 370 -32.38 11.70 17.15
C GLY A 370 -33.19 12.32 18.29
N LYS A 371 -32.57 12.77 19.38
CA LYS A 371 -33.21 13.49 20.49
C LYS A 371 -32.65 14.90 20.69
N THR A 372 -31.34 15.02 20.61
CA THR A 372 -30.57 16.26 20.74
C THR A 372 -29.83 16.54 19.44
N THR A 373 -29.52 17.82 19.19
CA THR A 373 -28.63 18.23 18.11
C THR A 373 -27.60 19.18 18.71
N LYS A 374 -26.32 18.85 18.58
CA LYS A 374 -25.22 19.79 18.83
C LYS A 374 -24.69 20.32 17.50
N SER A 375 -24.19 21.54 17.53
CA SER A 375 -23.68 22.24 16.35
C SER A 375 -22.25 22.69 16.57
N TRP A 376 -21.44 22.63 15.50
CA TRP A 376 -20.05 23.10 15.50
C TRP A 376 -19.71 23.77 14.17
N SER A 377 -18.69 24.63 14.20
CA SER A 377 -18.16 25.29 13.00
C SER A 377 -16.64 25.21 12.95
N ILE A 378 -16.09 24.99 11.76
CA ILE A 378 -14.65 24.97 11.52
C ILE A 378 -14.33 26.04 10.47
N ASN A 379 -13.58 27.07 10.87
CA ASN A 379 -13.28 28.21 10.02
C ASN A 379 -11.86 28.10 9.42
N LEU A 380 -11.79 27.58 8.19
CA LEU A 380 -10.55 27.38 7.42
C LEU A 380 -10.45 28.35 6.22
N LYS A 381 -10.96 29.58 6.34
CA LYS A 381 -10.71 30.65 5.37
C LYS A 381 -9.25 31.13 5.43
N LYS A 382 -8.69 31.50 4.27
CA LYS A 382 -7.36 32.11 4.18
C LYS A 382 -7.28 33.39 5.01
N GLY A 383 -6.16 33.57 5.72
CA GLY A 383 -5.91 34.75 6.56
C GLY A 383 -6.57 34.72 7.94
N ASN A 384 -7.33 33.68 8.31
CA ASN A 384 -7.88 33.58 9.65
C ASN A 384 -6.80 33.18 10.68
N ALA A 385 -6.17 34.19 11.28
CA ALA A 385 -5.10 34.03 12.29
C ALA A 385 -5.54 33.31 13.58
N GLY A 386 -6.84 33.29 13.89
CA GLY A 386 -7.43 32.66 15.08
C GLY A 386 -8.12 31.33 14.82
N GLY A 387 -8.00 30.77 13.59
CA GLY A 387 -8.77 29.61 13.14
C GLY A 387 -8.76 28.41 14.10
N GLY A 388 -9.87 27.69 14.13
CA GLY A 388 -10.15 26.57 15.03
C GLY A 388 -11.55 26.02 14.81
N VAL A 389 -12.04 25.26 15.78
CA VAL A 389 -13.44 24.85 15.92
C VAL A 389 -14.14 25.77 16.92
N GLU A 390 -15.38 26.11 16.63
CA GLU A 390 -16.29 26.91 17.46
C GLU A 390 -17.53 26.06 17.79
N ASP A 391 -18.02 26.14 19.03
CA ASP A 391 -19.33 25.61 19.39
C ASP A 391 -20.43 26.48 18.76
N GLY A 392 -21.43 25.85 18.15
CA GLY A 392 -22.50 26.51 17.41
C GLY A 392 -22.25 26.63 15.90
N LEU A 393 -23.20 27.24 15.19
CA LEU A 393 -23.08 27.54 13.76
C LEU A 393 -22.56 28.97 13.54
N HIS A 394 -21.52 29.09 12.73
CA HIS A 394 -21.06 30.35 12.16
C HIS A 394 -22.22 31.02 11.42
N SER A 395 -22.31 32.35 11.47
CA SER A 395 -23.42 33.13 10.88
C SER A 395 -23.57 32.92 9.36
N SER A 396 -22.50 32.51 8.69
CA SER A 396 -22.43 32.27 7.25
C SER A 396 -21.48 31.09 6.94
N PRO A 397 -21.95 29.83 7.03
CA PRO A 397 -21.15 28.67 6.66
C PRO A 397 -21.19 28.49 5.14
N ASP A 398 -20.04 28.18 4.51
CA ASP A 398 -19.99 27.86 3.08
C ASP A 398 -20.66 26.52 2.76
N VAL A 399 -20.63 25.60 3.72
CA VAL A 399 -21.27 24.29 3.69
C VAL A 399 -21.80 23.97 5.08
N LEU A 400 -23.03 23.45 5.17
CA LEU A 400 -23.61 22.89 6.38
C LEU A 400 -23.87 21.40 6.18
N PHE A 401 -23.24 20.57 7.01
CA PHE A 401 -23.45 19.13 7.06
C PHE A 401 -24.43 18.78 8.19
N THR A 402 -25.48 18.00 7.92
CA THR A 402 -26.38 17.45 8.94
C THR A 402 -26.34 15.93 8.91
N MET A 403 -26.03 15.27 10.02
CA MET A 403 -25.94 13.80 10.08
C MET A 403 -26.13 13.23 11.49
N ALA A 404 -26.36 11.92 11.60
CA ALA A 404 -26.34 11.24 12.90
C ALA A 404 -24.90 11.14 13.45
N ALA A 405 -24.74 11.16 14.78
CA ALA A 405 -23.43 11.17 15.45
C ALA A 405 -22.54 9.97 15.10
N GLU A 406 -23.12 8.78 15.04
CA GLU A 406 -22.47 7.55 14.56
C GLU A 406 -21.89 7.68 13.14
N ASN A 407 -22.56 8.41 12.24
CA ASN A 407 -22.12 8.64 10.88
C ASN A 407 -20.99 9.68 10.84
N PHE A 408 -21.06 10.72 11.66
CA PHE A 408 -19.97 11.70 11.82
C PHE A 408 -18.68 11.04 12.33
N VAL A 409 -18.78 10.23 13.39
CA VAL A 409 -17.66 9.47 13.94
C VAL A 409 -17.08 8.52 12.87
N SER A 410 -17.93 7.79 12.15
CA SER A 410 -17.50 6.88 11.08
C SER A 410 -16.83 7.61 9.91
N VAL A 411 -17.29 8.81 9.58
CA VAL A 411 -16.63 9.66 8.56
C VAL A 411 -15.24 10.08 9.03
N CYS A 412 -15.10 10.60 10.24
CA CYS A 412 -13.81 11.08 10.75
C CYS A 412 -12.80 9.94 10.97
N LEU A 413 -13.27 8.72 11.30
CA LEU A 413 -12.45 7.51 11.39
C LEU A 413 -12.16 6.85 10.03
N GLY A 414 -12.64 7.42 8.91
CA GLY A 414 -12.44 6.87 7.57
C GLY A 414 -13.17 5.56 7.29
N THR A 415 -14.06 5.10 8.18
CA THR A 415 -14.86 3.87 8.00
C THR A 415 -16.13 4.11 7.18
N LEU A 416 -16.53 5.37 7.01
CA LEU A 416 -17.62 5.80 6.13
C LEU A 416 -17.13 6.93 5.21
N ASN A 417 -17.24 6.76 3.89
CA ASN A 417 -16.92 7.83 2.95
C ASN A 417 -18.00 8.94 3.02
N PRO A 418 -17.64 10.24 3.14
CA PRO A 418 -18.62 11.33 3.30
C PRO A 418 -19.54 11.53 2.08
N GLN A 419 -19.03 11.30 0.86
CA GLN A 419 -19.85 11.36 -0.36
C GLN A 419 -20.86 10.21 -0.38
N MET A 420 -20.45 9.00 0.05
CA MET A 420 -21.36 7.86 0.19
C MET A 420 -22.40 8.08 1.30
N ALA A 421 -22.02 8.72 2.42
CA ALA A 421 -22.99 9.10 3.46
C ALA A 421 -24.06 10.04 2.90
N PHE A 422 -23.68 10.99 2.04
CA PHE A 422 -24.64 11.89 1.36
C PHE A 422 -25.55 11.14 0.38
N VAL A 423 -24.98 10.31 -0.52
CA VAL A 423 -25.75 9.51 -1.49
C VAL A 423 -26.71 8.52 -0.80
N GLN A 424 -26.33 7.97 0.36
CA GLN A 424 -27.18 7.09 1.17
C GLN A 424 -28.20 7.83 2.06
N GLY A 425 -28.29 9.16 1.99
CA GLY A 425 -29.18 9.97 2.84
C GLY A 425 -28.79 10.05 4.32
N LYS A 426 -27.68 9.41 4.73
CA LYS A 426 -27.13 9.41 6.10
C LYS A 426 -26.48 10.75 6.49
N MET A 427 -26.14 11.55 5.48
CA MET A 427 -25.67 12.93 5.59
C MET A 427 -26.51 13.80 4.66
N LYS A 428 -26.91 14.98 5.11
CA LYS A 428 -27.50 16.04 4.28
C LYS A 428 -26.47 17.16 4.16
N ILE A 429 -26.33 17.74 2.96
CA ILE A 429 -25.41 18.84 2.67
C ILE A 429 -26.24 20.03 2.17
N LYS A 430 -26.03 21.20 2.78
CA LYS A 430 -26.52 22.51 2.27
C LYS A 430 -25.32 23.41 1.98
N GLY A 431 -25.44 24.32 1.03
CA GLY A 431 -24.33 25.19 0.60
C GLY A 431 -23.54 24.62 -0.58
N SER A 432 -22.27 25.00 -0.72
CA SER A 432 -21.47 24.69 -1.91
C SER A 432 -20.98 23.24 -1.93
N MET A 433 -21.53 22.42 -2.83
CA MET A 433 -21.10 21.03 -3.00
C MET A 433 -19.61 20.89 -3.40
N GLN A 434 -19.07 21.85 -4.18
CA GLN A 434 -17.65 21.89 -4.53
C GLN A 434 -16.74 22.17 -3.32
N LYS A 435 -17.23 22.94 -2.33
CA LYS A 435 -16.51 23.11 -1.06
C LYS A 435 -16.71 21.90 -0.14
N ALA A 436 -17.87 21.25 -0.21
CA ALA A 436 -18.19 20.07 0.60
C ALA A 436 -17.24 18.89 0.32
N THR A 437 -16.84 18.67 -0.94
CA THR A 437 -15.87 17.61 -1.30
C THR A 437 -14.46 17.84 -0.74
N LYS A 438 -14.13 19.05 -0.25
CA LYS A 438 -12.85 19.30 0.44
C LYS A 438 -12.81 18.75 1.87
N PHE A 439 -13.96 18.52 2.50
CA PHE A 439 -14.03 17.88 3.81
C PHE A 439 -13.91 16.37 3.64
N THR A 440 -12.72 15.84 3.93
CA THR A 440 -12.38 14.41 3.77
C THR A 440 -11.72 13.88 5.05
N PRO A 441 -11.74 12.56 5.30
CA PRO A 441 -11.11 11.99 6.50
C PRO A 441 -9.59 12.26 6.59
N SER A 442 -8.93 12.46 5.45
CA SER A 442 -7.51 12.83 5.34
C SER A 442 -7.22 14.32 5.50
N LEU A 443 -8.23 15.15 5.84
CA LEU A 443 -8.04 16.58 6.10
C LEU A 443 -7.30 16.84 7.43
N PHE A 444 -7.39 15.91 8.37
CA PHE A 444 -6.70 15.93 9.66
C PHE A 444 -5.82 14.68 9.79
N PRO A 445 -4.80 14.67 10.69
CA PRO A 445 -4.06 13.45 10.99
C PRO A 445 -4.99 12.31 11.46
N PRO A 446 -4.74 11.05 11.08
CA PRO A 446 -5.61 9.93 11.43
C PRO A 446 -5.91 9.86 12.93
N ILE A 447 -7.20 9.79 13.28
CA ILE A 447 -7.64 9.67 14.67
C ILE A 447 -7.64 8.18 15.05
N PRO A 448 -6.81 7.73 16.02
CA PRO A 448 -6.84 6.34 16.47
C PRO A 448 -8.18 6.05 17.14
N ARG A 449 -8.78 4.88 16.87
CA ARG A 449 -10.12 4.54 17.42
C ARG A 449 -10.16 4.60 18.94
N GLU A 450 -9.10 4.12 19.58
CA GLU A 450 -8.93 4.09 21.04
C GLU A 450 -8.99 5.48 21.69
N VAL A 451 -8.60 6.54 20.96
CA VAL A 451 -8.61 7.93 21.46
C VAL A 451 -10.04 8.51 21.49
N VAL A 452 -10.95 8.01 20.65
CA VAL A 452 -12.34 8.49 20.59
C VAL A 452 -13.18 8.02 21.78
N ASP A 453 -12.72 6.98 22.48
CA ASP A 453 -13.37 6.43 23.68
C ASP A 453 -12.80 6.99 25.00
N MET A 454 -11.84 7.93 24.94
CA MET A 454 -11.23 8.58 26.10
C MET A 454 -12.00 9.82 26.57
N THR A 455 -11.67 10.34 27.76
CA THR A 455 -12.10 11.69 28.16
C THR A 455 -11.46 12.74 27.23
N PRO A 456 -12.13 13.87 26.93
CA PRO A 456 -11.64 14.81 25.92
C PRO A 456 -10.24 15.35 26.16
N ASP A 457 -9.87 15.63 27.41
CA ASP A 457 -8.56 16.21 27.74
C ASP A 457 -7.43 15.20 27.56
N LEU A 458 -7.64 13.95 28.00
CA LEU A 458 -6.71 12.84 27.78
C LEU A 458 -6.60 12.47 26.28
N ALA A 459 -7.71 12.57 25.55
CA ALA A 459 -7.75 12.34 24.11
C ALA A 459 -6.89 13.38 23.37
N VAL A 460 -7.03 14.67 23.70
CA VAL A 460 -6.23 15.77 23.13
C VAL A 460 -4.75 15.59 23.47
N GLU A 461 -4.41 15.30 24.73
CA GLU A 461 -3.02 15.09 25.13
C GLU A 461 -2.38 13.92 24.38
N THR A 462 -3.09 12.79 24.28
CA THR A 462 -2.63 11.59 23.56
C THR A 462 -2.45 11.86 22.07
N TYR A 463 -3.39 12.56 21.44
CA TYR A 463 -3.36 12.88 20.01
C TYR A 463 -2.25 13.89 19.67
N LEU A 464 -2.03 14.92 20.48
CA LEU A 464 -0.93 15.87 20.29
C LEU A 464 0.43 15.18 20.47
N LYS A 465 0.61 14.36 21.51
CA LYS A 465 1.83 13.56 21.73
C LYS A 465 2.10 12.62 20.55
N ALA A 466 1.10 11.89 20.07
CA ALA A 466 1.24 10.97 18.93
C ALA A 466 1.65 11.66 17.62
N ASN A 467 1.43 12.98 17.50
CA ASN A 467 1.81 13.79 16.36
C ASN A 467 2.97 14.78 16.65
N ASN A 468 3.71 14.59 17.76
CA ASN A 468 4.85 15.43 18.19
C ASN A 468 4.52 16.92 18.41
N PHE A 469 3.34 17.25 18.93
CA PHE A 469 2.97 18.60 19.36
C PHE A 469 3.00 18.73 20.89
N SER A 470 3.52 19.85 21.41
CA SER A 470 3.60 20.14 22.86
C SER A 470 2.35 20.83 23.40
N SER A 471 2.04 20.63 24.68
CA SER A 471 1.00 21.36 25.44
C SER A 471 1.46 22.78 25.90
N VAL A 472 0.54 23.59 26.45
CA VAL A 472 0.36 25.09 26.32
C VAL A 472 -0.06 25.71 27.69
N PRO A 473 -0.10 27.05 28.03
CA PRO A 473 0.14 28.33 27.30
C PRO A 473 0.99 29.44 28.02
N ALA A 474 1.12 30.64 27.38
CA ALA A 474 0.92 32.03 27.92
C ALA A 474 2.04 33.11 27.84
N ARG A 475 1.69 34.26 27.19
CA ARG A 475 2.28 35.65 27.09
C ARG A 475 3.62 36.02 27.81
N ALA A 476 4.56 36.65 27.07
CA ALA A 476 4.73 38.12 26.98
C ALA A 476 5.97 38.64 26.17
N SER A 477 5.78 39.76 25.44
CA SER A 477 6.71 40.91 25.20
C SER A 477 8.10 40.80 24.47
N ALA A 478 8.08 41.17 23.18
CA ALA A 478 8.85 42.29 22.54
C ALA A 478 10.36 42.24 22.14
N ASN A 479 10.61 42.88 20.98
CA ASN A 479 11.80 43.59 20.45
C ASN A 479 12.98 42.90 19.70
N GLU A 480 12.86 42.94 18.37
CA GLU A 480 13.80 43.49 17.34
C GLU A 480 15.17 42.84 16.96
N PRO A 481 15.68 43.10 15.72
CA PRO A 481 16.65 42.23 15.03
C PRO A 481 17.95 42.91 14.52
N PRO A 482 18.95 42.11 14.10
CA PRO A 482 19.78 42.45 12.92
C PRO A 482 20.16 41.19 12.09
N LYS A 483 20.73 41.24 10.87
CA LYS A 483 20.82 42.23 9.75
C LYS A 483 21.17 41.42 8.48
N LYS A 484 20.98 42.00 7.28
CA LYS A 484 21.42 41.41 6.01
C LYS A 484 22.96 41.40 5.87
N GLU A 485 23.49 40.43 5.13
CA GLU A 485 24.67 40.65 4.27
C GLU A 485 24.39 40.11 2.86
N GLU A 486 24.54 40.97 1.86
CA GLU A 486 24.62 40.62 0.43
C GLU A 486 26.09 40.45 0.04
N LYS A 487 26.39 39.48 -0.84
CA LYS A 487 27.62 39.50 -1.64
C LYS A 487 27.34 39.09 -3.08
N ASP A 488 27.51 40.04 -3.99
CA ASP A 488 27.51 39.82 -5.43
C ASP A 488 28.69 38.93 -5.88
N ALA A 489 28.42 38.05 -6.84
CA ALA A 489 29.46 37.33 -7.58
C ALA A 489 29.05 37.07 -9.04
N LYS A 490 29.29 38.09 -9.88
CA LYS A 490 29.59 38.06 -11.34
C LYS A 490 29.20 36.80 -12.12
N HIS A 491 28.26 36.96 -13.07
CA HIS A 491 28.10 36.04 -14.19
C HIS A 491 29.35 36.02 -15.08
N GLY A 492 29.98 34.85 -15.23
CA GLY A 492 31.01 34.58 -16.23
C GLY A 492 30.45 33.71 -17.36
N SER A 493 30.54 34.17 -18.61
CA SER A 493 30.06 33.44 -19.79
C SER A 493 31.02 32.32 -20.20
N GLY A 494 30.62 31.06 -19.92
CA GLY A 494 31.39 29.87 -20.31
C GLY A 494 31.25 29.54 -21.80
N LYS A 495 32.36 29.58 -22.55
CA LYS A 495 32.43 29.09 -23.94
C LYS A 495 32.15 27.58 -24.00
N ALA A 496 31.52 27.12 -25.08
CA ALA A 496 31.30 25.70 -25.32
C ALA A 496 32.65 24.95 -25.47
N GLN A 497 32.91 24.00 -24.58
CA GLN A 497 34.14 23.21 -24.56
C GLN A 497 34.03 22.06 -25.58
N VAL A 498 35.01 21.93 -26.48
CA VAL A 498 35.06 20.85 -27.48
C VAL A 498 35.49 19.55 -26.79
N PRO A 499 34.78 18.41 -26.95
CA PRO A 499 35.14 17.15 -26.30
C PRO A 499 36.53 16.63 -26.70
N SER A 500 37.24 16.02 -25.75
CA SER A 500 38.55 15.42 -26.01
C SER A 500 38.48 14.27 -27.03
N PRO A 501 39.59 13.92 -27.71
CA PRO A 501 39.64 12.76 -28.59
C PRO A 501 39.24 11.44 -27.89
N ARG A 502 39.53 11.33 -26.59
CA ARG A 502 39.17 10.17 -25.75
C ARG A 502 37.67 10.16 -25.44
N ALA A 503 37.08 11.31 -25.13
CA ALA A 503 35.65 11.47 -24.96
C ALA A 503 34.88 11.08 -26.23
N LYS A 504 35.30 11.58 -27.41
CA LYS A 504 34.65 11.30 -28.71
C LYS A 504 34.50 9.81 -29.08
N GLN A 505 35.23 8.90 -28.43
CA GLN A 505 35.14 7.46 -28.66
C GLN A 505 34.07 6.76 -27.79
N LEU A 506 33.49 7.45 -26.82
CA LEU A 506 32.43 6.92 -25.95
C LEU A 506 31.07 6.93 -26.63
N LYS A 507 30.31 5.83 -26.50
CA LYS A 507 28.90 5.73 -26.93
C LYS A 507 28.02 6.72 -26.17
N SER A 508 28.38 7.07 -24.93
CA SER A 508 27.65 8.03 -24.09
C SER A 508 27.76 9.49 -24.52
N MET A 509 28.64 9.87 -25.47
CA MET A 509 28.81 11.29 -25.83
C MET A 509 27.55 11.98 -26.35
N THR A 510 26.73 11.26 -27.12
CA THR A 510 25.46 11.79 -27.64
C THR A 510 24.47 12.10 -26.51
N LEU A 511 24.55 11.37 -25.39
CA LEU A 511 23.71 11.58 -24.22
C LEU A 511 23.98 12.93 -23.56
N TYR A 512 25.22 13.43 -23.55
CA TYR A 512 25.55 14.69 -22.86
C TYR A 512 24.87 15.90 -23.50
N GLU A 513 24.82 15.99 -24.83
CA GLU A 513 24.10 17.07 -25.52
C GLU A 513 22.58 16.94 -25.34
N VAL A 514 22.07 15.70 -25.30
CA VAL A 514 20.66 15.41 -25.03
C VAL A 514 20.28 15.76 -23.57
N MET A 515 21.13 15.46 -22.60
CA MET A 515 20.98 15.86 -21.19
C MET A 515 21.05 17.40 -21.03
N LYS A 516 22.02 18.08 -21.66
CA LYS A 516 22.11 19.56 -21.62
C LYS A 516 20.81 20.21 -22.09
N ARG A 517 20.25 19.76 -23.21
CA ARG A 517 18.97 20.26 -23.73
C ARG A 517 17.80 19.98 -22.79
N HIS A 518 17.71 18.77 -22.23
CA HIS A 518 16.67 18.39 -21.28
C HIS A 518 16.72 19.21 -19.99
N LEU A 519 17.91 19.40 -19.42
CA LEU A 519 18.10 20.18 -18.19
C LEU A 519 17.85 21.69 -18.37
N ALA A 520 17.85 22.18 -19.61
CA ALA A 520 17.47 23.55 -19.97
C ALA A 520 15.95 23.74 -20.21
N THR A 521 15.14 22.69 -20.11
CA THR A 521 13.66 22.81 -20.18
C THR A 521 13.07 23.25 -18.82
N PRO A 522 11.84 23.80 -18.75
CA PRO A 522 11.16 24.09 -17.49
C PRO A 522 11.01 22.87 -16.56
N GLU A 523 10.93 21.66 -17.14
CA GLU A 523 10.91 20.38 -16.43
C GLU A 523 12.28 20.05 -15.86
N GLY A 524 13.34 20.28 -16.65
CA GLY A 524 14.73 20.21 -16.24
C GLY A 524 15.06 21.16 -15.08
N GLU A 525 14.60 22.41 -15.13
CA GLU A 525 14.83 23.36 -14.03
C GLU A 525 14.22 22.89 -12.70
N LYS A 526 12.99 22.35 -12.74
CA LYS A 526 12.31 21.80 -11.55
C LYS A 526 13.13 20.65 -10.96
N LEU A 527 13.75 19.83 -11.81
CA LEU A 527 14.62 18.73 -11.39
C LEU A 527 15.93 19.24 -10.77
N VAL A 528 16.62 20.22 -11.40
CA VAL A 528 17.83 20.86 -10.84
C VAL A 528 17.55 21.45 -9.46
N LYS A 529 16.44 22.21 -9.33
CA LYS A 529 15.96 22.81 -8.07
C LYS A 529 15.69 21.77 -6.96
N LYS A 530 15.42 20.51 -7.31
CA LYS A 530 15.25 19.37 -6.37
C LYS A 530 16.56 18.66 -6.04
N ILE A 531 17.46 18.52 -7.01
CA ILE A 531 18.72 17.78 -6.84
C ILE A 531 19.70 18.57 -5.96
N LYS A 532 20.05 19.81 -6.37
CA LYS A 532 21.02 20.67 -5.67
C LYS A 532 22.34 19.95 -5.33
N SER A 533 23.00 19.36 -6.33
CA SER A 533 24.24 18.57 -6.13
C SER A 533 25.14 18.55 -7.37
N VAL A 534 26.45 18.47 -7.16
CA VAL A 534 27.48 18.33 -8.21
C VAL A 534 27.99 16.88 -8.26
N TYR A 535 28.00 16.29 -9.45
CA TYR A 535 28.47 14.92 -9.67
C TYR A 535 29.74 14.88 -10.53
N ARG A 536 30.66 13.96 -10.21
CA ARG A 536 31.73 13.52 -11.12
C ARG A 536 31.35 12.16 -11.71
N LEU A 537 31.17 12.09 -13.02
CA LEU A 537 30.94 10.85 -13.75
C LEU A 537 32.28 10.35 -14.31
N ASN A 538 32.76 9.22 -13.81
CA ASN A 538 33.94 8.53 -14.31
C ASN A 538 33.49 7.44 -15.29
N ILE A 539 33.47 7.74 -16.58
CA ILE A 539 33.03 6.80 -17.61
C ILE A 539 34.21 5.99 -18.13
N LEU A 540 34.17 4.68 -17.90
CA LEU A 540 35.19 3.72 -18.32
C LEU A 540 34.86 3.19 -19.73
N PRO A 541 35.70 3.41 -20.77
CA PRO A 541 35.45 2.85 -22.11
C PRO A 541 35.39 1.32 -22.12
N ARG A 542 36.20 0.68 -21.26
CA ARG A 542 36.22 -0.76 -20.98
C ARG A 542 36.73 -1.00 -19.56
N LYS A 543 36.46 -2.20 -19.02
CA LYS A 543 36.90 -2.58 -17.66
C LYS A 543 38.42 -2.47 -17.55
N GLY A 544 38.90 -1.64 -16.62
CA GLY A 544 40.33 -1.44 -16.34
C GLY A 544 41.04 -0.35 -17.17
N ALA A 545 40.37 0.33 -18.10
CA ALA A 545 40.92 1.54 -18.73
C ALA A 545 40.70 2.78 -17.84
N ASP A 546 41.50 3.84 -17.97
CA ASP A 546 41.23 5.08 -17.23
C ASP A 546 39.91 5.72 -17.68
N PRO A 547 39.17 6.37 -16.76
CA PRO A 547 37.89 6.99 -17.07
C PRO A 547 38.07 8.32 -17.80
N VAL A 548 37.13 8.63 -18.70
CA VAL A 548 36.82 10.02 -19.04
C VAL A 548 36.02 10.60 -17.87
N LYS A 549 36.41 11.76 -17.38
CA LYS A 549 35.80 12.42 -16.22
C LYS A 549 34.89 13.55 -16.69
N VAL A 550 33.63 13.53 -16.29
CA VAL A 550 32.64 14.56 -16.63
C VAL A 550 32.03 15.14 -15.37
N ILE A 551 32.06 16.46 -15.23
CA ILE A 551 31.40 17.20 -14.16
C ILE A 551 29.98 17.55 -14.61
N LEU A 552 29.03 17.22 -13.74
CA LEU A 552 27.61 17.51 -13.88
C LEU A 552 27.19 18.38 -12.68
N ASP A 553 27.14 19.70 -12.88
CA ASP A 553 26.67 20.65 -11.87
C ASP A 553 25.15 20.82 -11.98
N LEU A 554 24.44 20.25 -11.00
CA LEU A 554 23.01 20.44 -10.76
C LEU A 554 22.78 21.13 -9.41
N LYS A 555 23.77 21.89 -8.91
CA LYS A 555 23.72 22.65 -7.68
C LYS A 555 23.19 24.06 -7.92
N ASN A 556 23.58 24.66 -9.04
CA ASN A 556 23.23 26.02 -9.43
C ASN A 556 22.46 26.04 -10.78
N MET A 557 21.80 27.17 -11.06
CA MET A 557 21.22 27.47 -12.38
C MET A 557 22.09 28.53 -13.09
N PRO A 558 22.36 28.41 -14.41
CA PRO A 558 22.01 27.29 -15.26
C PRO A 558 22.83 26.02 -14.94
N PRO A 559 22.27 24.81 -15.13
CA PRO A 559 23.01 23.57 -14.92
C PRO A 559 24.10 23.43 -15.98
N SER A 560 25.21 22.74 -15.64
CA SER A 560 26.32 22.55 -16.58
C SER A 560 26.81 21.09 -16.67
N ILE A 561 27.19 20.68 -17.88
CA ILE A 561 27.84 19.40 -18.15
C ILE A 561 29.12 19.66 -18.93
N ARG A 562 30.28 19.28 -18.39
CA ARG A 562 31.59 19.54 -18.99
C ARG A 562 32.61 18.44 -18.65
N GLU A 563 33.59 18.24 -19.51
CA GLU A 563 34.72 17.35 -19.23
C GLU A 563 35.61 18.00 -18.15
N GLU A 564 36.10 17.22 -17.19
CA GLU A 564 37.05 17.70 -16.17
C GLU A 564 38.44 17.79 -16.81
N ALA A 565 39.08 18.97 -16.74
CA ALA A 565 40.43 19.13 -17.28
C ALA A 565 41.45 18.31 -16.46
N GLU A 566 42.55 17.87 -17.08
CA GLU A 566 43.51 16.94 -16.43
C GLU A 566 44.12 17.46 -15.12
N GLN A 567 44.22 18.80 -14.98
CA GLN A 567 44.73 19.48 -13.79
C GLN A 567 43.60 20.01 -12.87
N GLU A 568 42.34 19.72 -13.18
CA GLU A 568 41.20 20.16 -12.40
C GLU A 568 40.80 19.12 -11.34
N HIS A 569 40.58 19.59 -10.12
CA HIS A 569 39.99 18.82 -9.03
C HIS A 569 38.71 19.49 -8.58
N ALA A 570 37.65 19.34 -9.37
CA ALA A 570 36.35 19.88 -9.03
C ALA A 570 35.82 19.23 -7.74
N ALA A 571 35.34 20.04 -6.80
CA ALA A 571 34.64 19.56 -5.62
C ALA A 571 33.27 19.01 -6.05
N CYS A 572 33.01 17.73 -5.78
CA CYS A 572 31.77 17.05 -6.13
C CYS A 572 31.12 16.41 -4.90
N ASP A 573 29.79 16.49 -4.80
CA ASP A 573 29.03 15.85 -3.73
C ASP A 573 29.03 14.32 -3.88
N CYS A 574 29.11 13.79 -5.11
CA CYS A 574 29.23 12.36 -5.37
C CYS A 574 30.03 12.07 -6.66
N THR A 575 30.91 11.07 -6.62
CA THR A 575 31.57 10.48 -7.80
C THR A 575 30.90 9.14 -8.13
N ILE A 576 30.47 8.98 -9.38
CA ILE A 576 29.84 7.76 -9.92
C ILE A 576 30.79 7.19 -10.98
N THR A 577 31.23 5.94 -10.82
CA THR A 577 32.13 5.25 -11.76
C THR A 577 31.45 4.02 -12.34
N LEU A 578 31.40 3.92 -13.67
CA LEU A 578 30.73 2.83 -14.39
C LEU A 578 31.25 2.69 -15.83
N LEU A 579 30.92 1.59 -16.49
CA LEU A 579 31.22 1.37 -17.92
C LEU A 579 30.37 2.27 -18.81
N ASP A 580 30.92 2.71 -19.94
CA ASP A 580 30.23 3.49 -20.97
C ASP A 580 28.90 2.87 -21.40
N GLU A 581 28.90 1.58 -21.71
CA GLU A 581 27.67 0.86 -22.09
C GLU A 581 26.63 0.79 -20.97
N ASP A 582 27.07 0.77 -19.71
CA ASP A 582 26.18 0.70 -18.55
C ASP A 582 25.61 2.09 -18.22
N PHE A 583 26.36 3.17 -18.48
CA PHE A 583 25.82 4.53 -18.48
C PHE A 583 24.78 4.72 -19.59
N VAL A 584 25.00 4.18 -20.80
CA VAL A 584 23.99 4.19 -21.86
C VAL A 584 22.73 3.39 -21.47
N LYS A 585 22.89 2.20 -20.88
CA LYS A 585 21.74 1.41 -20.38
C LYS A 585 20.98 2.14 -19.26
N LEU A 586 21.67 2.86 -18.37
CA LEU A 586 21.08 3.66 -17.30
C LEU A 586 20.27 4.83 -17.89
N ALA A 587 20.85 5.57 -18.85
CA ALA A 587 20.18 6.68 -19.55
C ALA A 587 18.92 6.23 -20.31
N LEU A 588 18.97 5.04 -20.93
CA LEU A 588 17.83 4.43 -21.64
C LEU A 588 16.79 3.78 -20.70
N GLY A 589 16.96 3.84 -19.38
CA GLY A 589 16.09 3.15 -18.41
C GLY A 589 16.17 1.61 -18.47
N LYS A 590 17.13 1.05 -19.21
CA LYS A 590 17.37 -0.39 -19.36
C LYS A 590 18.21 -0.99 -18.22
N MET A 591 18.67 -0.16 -17.28
CA MET A 591 19.42 -0.57 -16.09
C MET A 591 18.90 0.14 -14.84
N ASN A 592 18.55 -0.63 -13.82
CA ASN A 592 18.24 -0.08 -12.50
C ASN A 592 19.54 0.30 -11.78
N PRO A 593 19.72 1.57 -11.33
CA PRO A 593 20.98 2.04 -10.75
C PRO A 593 21.29 1.43 -9.37
N GLN A 594 20.27 1.10 -8.57
CA GLN A 594 20.45 0.46 -7.25
C GLN A 594 20.93 -0.98 -7.44
N LEU A 595 20.29 -1.74 -8.33
CA LEU A 595 20.70 -3.10 -8.67
C LEU A 595 22.11 -3.13 -9.29
N ALA A 596 22.43 -2.15 -10.14
CA ALA A 596 23.76 -2.04 -10.74
C ALA A 596 24.86 -1.68 -9.72
N PHE A 597 24.54 -0.92 -8.67
CA PHE A 597 25.44 -0.70 -7.54
C PHE A 597 25.66 -2.00 -6.72
N VAL A 598 24.58 -2.72 -6.38
CA VAL A 598 24.66 -4.01 -5.66
C VAL A 598 25.46 -5.06 -6.47
N GLN A 599 25.31 -5.08 -7.79
CA GLN A 599 26.08 -5.94 -8.71
C GLN A 599 27.51 -5.46 -8.98
N GLY A 600 27.98 -4.38 -8.34
CA GLY A 600 29.33 -3.83 -8.51
C GLY A 600 29.63 -3.20 -9.89
N LYS A 601 28.60 -2.99 -10.73
CA LYS A 601 28.70 -2.34 -12.05
C LYS A 601 28.81 -0.82 -11.92
N ILE A 602 28.23 -0.25 -10.86
CA ILE A 602 28.39 1.15 -10.47
C ILE A 602 29.17 1.19 -9.15
N LYS A 603 30.21 2.04 -9.09
CA LYS A 603 30.91 2.38 -7.85
C LYS A 603 30.60 3.82 -7.47
N LEU A 604 30.25 4.04 -6.21
CA LEU A 604 29.91 5.36 -5.65
C LEU A 604 30.95 5.79 -4.63
N LYS A 605 31.33 7.08 -4.63
CA LYS A 605 32.18 7.70 -3.60
C LYS A 605 31.69 9.11 -3.30
N GLY A 606 31.36 9.40 -2.04
CA GLY A 606 30.80 10.69 -1.61
C GLY A 606 29.44 10.54 -0.92
N SER A 607 28.61 11.56 -1.01
CA SER A 607 27.30 11.62 -0.35
C SER A 607 26.32 10.61 -0.94
N MET A 608 25.88 9.66 -0.11
CA MET A 608 24.81 8.72 -0.46
C MET A 608 23.48 9.45 -0.71
N GLN A 609 23.22 10.56 -0.01
CA GLN A 609 22.03 11.39 -0.24
C GLN A 609 22.07 12.05 -1.62
N ALA A 610 23.25 12.46 -2.12
CA ALA A 610 23.41 12.93 -3.49
C ALA A 610 23.25 11.78 -4.49
N ALA A 611 23.82 10.60 -4.22
CA ALA A 611 23.65 9.42 -5.09
C ALA A 611 22.18 9.00 -5.26
N LEU A 612 21.38 9.03 -4.20
CA LEU A 612 19.93 8.72 -4.25
C LEU A 612 19.10 9.75 -5.06
N LYS A 613 19.62 10.96 -5.28
CA LYS A 613 19.02 11.98 -6.15
C LYS A 613 19.40 11.83 -7.62
N PHE A 614 20.37 10.98 -7.95
CA PHE A 614 20.77 10.70 -9.34
C PHE A 614 19.80 9.71 -9.98
N THR A 615 18.62 10.20 -10.41
CA THR A 615 17.55 9.37 -11.01
C THR A 615 17.58 9.40 -12.54
N PRO A 616 16.93 8.43 -13.22
CA PRO A 616 16.77 8.44 -14.67
C PRO A 616 16.06 9.69 -15.23
N ASP A 617 15.34 10.48 -14.41
CA ASP A 617 14.71 11.73 -14.83
C ASP A 617 15.70 12.82 -15.28
N ILE A 618 17.00 12.66 -14.96
CA ILE A 618 18.10 13.53 -15.44
C ILE A 618 18.31 13.37 -16.97
N PHE A 619 17.82 12.27 -17.55
CA PHE A 619 17.75 12.05 -18.98
C PHE A 619 16.33 12.35 -19.49
N PRO A 620 16.17 12.88 -20.73
CA PRO A 620 14.84 13.14 -21.27
C PRO A 620 14.04 11.86 -21.45
N LYS A 621 12.77 11.92 -21.03
CA LYS A 621 11.81 10.82 -21.22
C LYS A 621 11.33 10.81 -22.66
N THR A 622 11.96 10.07 -23.56
CA THR A 622 11.31 9.74 -24.85
C THR A 622 11.91 8.54 -25.59
N SER A 623 11.06 7.95 -26.44
CA SER A 623 11.28 6.81 -27.32
C SER A 623 12.21 7.06 -28.53
N ARG A 624 13.15 8.00 -28.42
CA ARG A 624 14.13 8.35 -29.47
C ARG A 624 15.48 8.76 -28.85
N LEU A 625 16.28 7.77 -28.47
CA LEU A 625 17.71 7.86 -28.17
C LEU A 625 18.42 6.68 -28.85
#